data_AF-A0A0S8J980-F1
#
_entry.id   AF-A0A0S8J980-F1
#
_cell.length_a   1.000
_cell.length_b   1.000
_cell.length_c   1.000
_cell.angle_alpha   90.00
_cell.angle_beta   90.00
_cell.angle_gamma   90.00
#
_symmetry.space_group_name_H-M   'P 1'
#
loop_
_entity.id
_entity.type
_entity.pdbx_description
1 polymer ?
#
loop_
_entity_poly.entity_id
_entity_poly.type
_entity_poly.pdbx_seq_one_letter_code
_entity_poly.pdbx_strand_id
1 'polypeptide(L)'
;MTIEFNTSAEAFIAVAWAVCTADKCGTKEERDYLYEQVRHLDIFEHCDRVEFGNLMGLAYNKIFHTLPCEESALTDEGIECLIQAVNKILTPNQRVEVFRMACGLAGADTVSEREGALLERLRDGFWIDPEVAKGILGG
;
A
#
# COMPACT_ATOMS: atom_id res chain seq x y z
N MET A 1 16.34 -5.24 9.34
CA MET A 1 15.56 -4.48 10.35
C MET A 1 14.10 -4.82 10.14
N THR A 2 13.28 -4.94 11.19
CA THR A 2 11.85 -5.27 11.07
C THR A 2 11.01 -4.07 11.44
N ILE A 3 10.17 -3.61 10.50
CA ILE A 3 9.10 -2.66 10.78
C ILE A 3 7.95 -3.37 11.50
N GLU A 4 7.30 -2.68 12.43
CA GLU A 4 6.10 -3.16 13.12
C GLU A 4 5.00 -2.11 13.00
N PHE A 5 3.79 -2.49 12.59
CA PHE A 5 2.64 -1.60 12.54
C PHE A 5 1.79 -1.78 13.79
N ASN A 6 1.26 -0.67 14.31
CA ASN A 6 0.46 -0.68 15.53
C ASN A 6 -1.04 -0.83 15.23
N THR A 7 -1.47 -0.48 14.02
CA THR A 7 -2.87 -0.54 13.59
C THR A 7 -3.01 -1.06 12.16
N SER A 8 -4.17 -1.62 11.83
CA SER A 8 -4.47 -2.01 10.44
C SER A 8 -4.41 -0.82 9.49
N ALA A 9 -4.91 0.35 9.92
CA ALA A 9 -4.84 1.58 9.13
C ALA A 9 -3.39 1.92 8.76
N GLU A 10 -2.45 1.84 9.72
CA GLU A 10 -1.03 2.09 9.46
C GLU A 10 -0.45 1.13 8.41
N ALA A 11 -0.82 -0.15 8.46
CA ALA A 11 -0.40 -1.14 7.47
C ALA A 11 -1.01 -0.88 6.07
N PHE A 12 -2.25 -0.41 6.00
CA PHE A 12 -2.88 -0.02 4.73
C PHE A 12 -2.15 1.17 4.10
N ILE A 13 -1.95 2.23 4.88
CA ILE A 13 -1.22 3.42 4.46
C ILE A 13 0.20 3.07 4.00
N ALA A 14 0.87 2.14 4.69
CA ALA A 14 2.21 1.70 4.31
C ALA A 14 2.27 1.04 2.92
N VAL A 15 1.28 0.21 2.61
CA VAL A 15 1.15 -0.40 1.28
C VAL A 15 0.80 0.65 0.23
N ALA A 16 -0.15 1.55 0.52
CA ALA A 16 -0.50 2.65 -0.38
C ALA A 16 0.73 3.49 -0.75
N TRP A 17 1.53 3.84 0.26
CA TRP A 17 2.77 4.58 0.06
C TRP A 17 3.79 3.82 -0.79
N ALA A 18 3.96 2.51 -0.56
CA ALA A 18 4.87 1.69 -1.35
C ALA A 18 4.51 1.69 -2.84
N VAL A 19 3.22 1.69 -3.16
CA VAL A 19 2.71 1.80 -4.54
C VAL A 19 2.99 3.19 -5.10
N CYS A 20 2.57 4.27 -4.43
CA CYS A 20 2.75 5.65 -4.90
C CYS A 20 4.21 6.09 -5.07
N THR A 21 5.17 5.32 -4.52
CA THR A 21 6.60 5.63 -4.64
C THR A 21 7.35 4.65 -5.54
N ALA A 22 6.68 3.63 -6.07
CA ALA A 22 7.30 2.60 -6.90
C ALA A 22 7.88 3.18 -8.20
N ASP A 23 7.24 4.20 -8.76
CA ASP A 23 7.66 4.92 -9.97
C ASP A 23 8.44 6.22 -9.67
N LYS A 24 8.58 6.58 -8.38
CA LYS A 24 9.23 7.78 -7.85
C LYS A 24 8.49 9.10 -8.15
N CYS A 25 7.22 9.06 -8.55
CA CYS A 25 6.40 10.25 -8.82
C CYS A 25 5.17 10.33 -7.93
N GLY A 26 5.35 10.44 -6.60
CA GLY A 26 4.22 10.69 -5.71
C GLY A 26 3.55 12.05 -5.94
N THR A 27 2.44 12.11 -6.69
CA THR A 27 1.74 13.36 -6.98
C THR A 27 0.74 13.76 -5.87
N LYS A 28 0.27 15.01 -5.89
CA LYS A 28 -0.80 15.43 -4.95
C LYS A 28 -2.13 14.78 -5.35
N GLU A 29 -2.32 14.60 -6.65
CA GLU A 29 -3.46 13.99 -7.29
C GLU A 29 -3.61 12.51 -6.87
N GLU A 30 -2.52 11.75 -6.81
CA GLU A 30 -2.52 10.38 -6.24
C GLU A 30 -2.91 10.34 -4.77
N ARG A 31 -2.42 11.28 -3.95
CA ARG A 31 -2.79 11.35 -2.52
C ARG A 31 -4.26 11.69 -2.33
N ASP A 32 -4.77 12.60 -3.15
CA ASP A 32 -6.18 13.01 -3.10
C ASP A 32 -7.10 11.89 -3.61
N TYR A 33 -6.71 11.22 -4.69
CA TYR A 33 -7.38 10.02 -5.20
C TYR A 33 -7.36 8.89 -4.16
N LEU A 34 -6.22 8.64 -3.53
CA LEU A 34 -6.05 7.65 -2.47
C LEU A 34 -7.06 7.87 -1.34
N TYR A 35 -7.20 9.12 -0.85
CA TYR A 35 -8.17 9.43 0.19
C TYR A 35 -9.61 9.09 -0.24
N GLU A 36 -10.00 9.48 -1.46
CA GLU A 36 -11.35 9.21 -1.97
C GLU A 36 -11.63 7.71 -2.18
N GLN A 37 -10.61 6.90 -2.50
CA GLN A 37 -10.78 5.45 -2.63
C GLN A 37 -10.93 4.74 -1.29
N VAL A 38 -10.23 5.22 -0.25
CA VAL A 38 -10.11 4.49 1.02
C VAL A 38 -11.03 4.99 2.12
N ARG A 39 -11.54 6.23 2.02
CA ARG A 39 -12.48 6.83 3.00
C ARG A 39 -13.75 6.02 3.24
N HIS A 40 -14.10 5.10 2.34
CA HIS A 40 -15.27 4.24 2.44
C HIS A 40 -15.00 2.92 3.17
N LEU A 41 -13.74 2.59 3.44
CA LEU A 41 -13.38 1.40 4.20
C LEU A 41 -13.64 1.66 5.69
N ASP A 42 -14.19 0.68 6.40
CA ASP A 42 -14.48 0.76 7.84
C ASP A 42 -13.26 1.21 8.67
N ILE A 43 -12.05 0.81 8.24
CA ILE A 43 -10.79 1.18 8.90
C ILE A 43 -10.45 2.68 8.81
N PHE A 44 -11.11 3.42 7.91
CA PHE A 44 -10.95 4.86 7.69
C PHE A 44 -12.26 5.64 7.91
N GLU A 45 -13.33 5.01 8.41
CA GLU A 45 -14.66 5.63 8.57
C GLU A 45 -14.63 6.94 9.38
N HIS A 46 -13.71 7.04 10.35
CA HIS A 46 -13.53 8.21 11.20
C HIS A 46 -12.28 9.03 10.86
N CYS A 47 -11.58 8.70 9.78
CA CYS A 47 -10.36 9.38 9.38
C CYS A 47 -10.69 10.53 8.43
N ASP A 48 -10.58 11.75 8.91
CA ASP A 48 -10.71 12.92 8.04
C ASP A 48 -9.48 13.08 7.12
N ARG A 49 -9.59 13.97 6.13
CA ARG A 49 -8.51 14.17 5.15
C ARG A 49 -7.20 14.66 5.76
N VAL A 50 -7.26 15.43 6.84
CA VAL A 50 -6.07 15.95 7.54
C VAL A 50 -5.40 14.82 8.33
N GLU A 51 -6.19 14.03 9.04
CA GLU A 51 -5.75 12.83 9.75
C GLU A 51 -5.12 11.82 8.78
N PHE A 52 -5.75 11.61 7.63
CA PHE A 52 -5.24 10.74 6.57
C PHE A 52 -3.86 11.21 6.07
N GLY A 53 -3.72 12.52 5.80
CA GLY A 53 -2.45 13.12 5.42
C GLY A 53 -1.37 12.95 6.50
N ASN A 54 -1.75 13.10 7.77
CA ASN A 54 -0.84 12.88 8.89
C ASN A 54 -0.41 11.40 8.99
N LEU A 55 -1.33 10.45 8.81
CA LEU A 55 -1.02 9.02 8.78
C LEU A 55 -0.07 8.67 7.63
N MET A 56 -0.30 9.21 6.43
CA MET A 56 0.62 9.08 5.29
C MET A 56 2.02 9.61 5.61
N GLY A 57 2.12 10.78 6.24
CA GLY A 57 3.41 11.35 6.67
C GLY A 57 4.12 10.52 7.73
N LEU A 58 3.38 9.95 8.68
CA LEU A 58 3.93 9.04 9.70
C LEU A 58 4.42 7.73 9.09
N ALA A 59 3.61 7.11 8.22
CA ALA A 59 3.98 5.90 7.51
C ALA A 59 5.21 6.12 6.62
N TYR A 60 5.26 7.24 5.87
CA TYR A 60 6.43 7.63 5.09
C TYR A 60 7.69 7.66 5.94
N ASN A 61 7.68 8.45 7.02
CA ASN A 61 8.85 8.55 7.91
C ASN A 61 9.25 7.19 8.46
N LYS A 62 8.27 6.40 8.89
CA LYS A 62 8.53 5.08 9.47
C LYS A 62 9.13 4.11 8.45
N ILE A 63 8.58 4.04 7.25
CA ILE A 63 9.04 3.15 6.19
C ILE A 63 10.41 3.59 5.69
N PHE A 64 10.57 4.87 5.33
CA PHE A 64 11.80 5.40 4.78
C PHE A 64 12.99 5.27 5.73
N HIS A 65 12.76 5.36 7.05
CA HIS A 65 13.82 5.23 8.04
C HIS A 65 14.07 3.80 8.53
N THR A 66 13.16 2.86 8.27
CA THR A 66 13.25 1.48 8.82
C THR A 66 13.49 0.43 7.75
N LEU A 67 12.95 0.62 6.55
CA LEU A 67 13.03 -0.34 5.47
C LEU A 67 14.13 0.04 4.47
N PRO A 68 14.81 -0.95 3.88
CA PRO A 68 15.70 -0.74 2.75
C PRO A 68 14.99 -0.04 1.58
N CYS A 69 15.48 1.16 1.23
CA CYS A 69 14.98 1.97 0.13
C CYS A 69 16.13 2.42 -0.77
N GLU A 70 15.88 2.53 -2.07
CA GLU A 70 16.79 3.13 -3.05
C GLU A 70 16.04 4.20 -3.84
N GLU A 71 16.58 5.42 -3.87
CA GLU A 71 15.98 6.56 -4.57
C GLU A 71 14.48 6.78 -4.24
N SER A 72 14.12 6.61 -2.96
CA SER A 72 12.76 6.74 -2.42
C SER A 72 11.77 5.63 -2.74
N ALA A 73 12.18 4.56 -3.43
CA ALA A 73 11.39 3.35 -3.62
C ALA A 73 11.92 2.22 -2.72
N LEU A 74 11.06 1.27 -2.33
CA LEU A 74 11.50 0.09 -1.59
C LEU A 74 12.34 -0.83 -2.48
N THR A 75 13.45 -1.35 -1.92
CA THR A 75 14.18 -2.44 -2.57
C THR A 75 13.46 -3.77 -2.39
N ASP A 76 13.97 -4.83 -3.00
CA ASP A 76 13.37 -6.16 -2.86
C ASP A 76 13.28 -6.65 -1.41
N GLU A 77 14.31 -6.37 -0.62
CA GLU A 77 14.36 -6.68 0.81
C GLU A 77 13.35 -5.82 1.58
N GLY A 78 13.21 -4.54 1.21
CA GLY A 78 12.22 -3.63 1.79
C GLY A 78 10.79 -4.10 1.55
N ILE A 79 10.47 -4.54 0.34
CA ILE A 79 9.16 -5.09 -0.03
C ILE A 79 8.85 -6.36 0.79
N GLU A 80 9.83 -7.26 0.94
CA GLU A 80 9.64 -8.45 1.76
C GLU A 80 9.39 -8.11 3.24
N CYS A 81 10.17 -7.18 3.80
CA CYS A 81 9.96 -6.71 5.17
C CYS A 81 8.58 -6.08 5.37
N LEU A 82 8.12 -5.29 4.39
CA LEU A 82 6.78 -4.70 4.40
C LEU A 82 5.70 -5.79 4.41
N ILE A 83 5.78 -6.76 3.49
CA ILE A 83 4.82 -7.87 3.38
C ILE A 83 4.74 -8.65 4.70
N GLN A 84 5.89 -8.99 5.29
CA GLN A 84 5.93 -9.72 6.56
C GLN A 84 5.27 -8.92 7.69
N ALA A 85 5.52 -7.60 7.77
CA ALA A 85 4.92 -6.75 8.79
C ALA A 85 3.41 -6.59 8.61
N VAL A 86 2.95 -6.41 7.36
CA VAL A 86 1.52 -6.33 7.02
C VAL A 86 0.81 -7.63 7.38
N ASN A 87 1.40 -8.78 7.06
CA ASN A 87 0.82 -10.09 7.35
C ASN A 87 0.67 -10.37 8.85
N LYS A 88 1.48 -9.77 9.72
CA LYS A 88 1.36 -9.91 11.18
C LYS A 88 0.14 -9.21 11.76
N ILE A 89 -0.36 -8.16 11.10
CA ILE A 89 -1.43 -7.32 11.63
C ILE A 89 -2.74 -7.42 10.85
N LEU A 90 -2.68 -7.63 9.53
CA LEU A 90 -3.87 -7.74 8.70
C LEU A 90 -4.39 -9.17 8.65
N THR A 91 -5.70 -9.31 8.84
CA THR A 91 -6.43 -10.55 8.55
C THR A 91 -6.42 -10.85 7.04
N PRO A 92 -6.65 -12.11 6.60
CA PRO A 92 -6.70 -12.45 5.18
C PRO A 92 -7.65 -11.56 4.36
N ASN A 93 -8.85 -11.25 4.87
CA ASN A 93 -9.79 -10.37 4.18
C ASN A 93 -9.25 -8.95 4.04
N GLN A 94 -8.64 -8.41 5.11
CA GLN A 94 -8.00 -7.09 5.05
C GLN A 94 -6.82 -7.04 4.09
N ARG A 95 -6.10 -8.16 3.89
CA ARG A 95 -5.04 -8.25 2.89
C ARG A 95 -5.58 -8.17 1.46
N VAL A 96 -6.76 -8.75 1.21
CA VAL A 96 -7.44 -8.58 -0.07
C VAL A 96 -7.89 -7.13 -0.28
N GLU A 97 -8.44 -6.49 0.75
CA GLU A 97 -8.87 -5.08 0.67
C GLU A 97 -7.69 -4.12 0.45
N VAL A 98 -6.57 -4.30 1.16
CA VAL A 98 -5.37 -3.46 0.94
C VAL A 98 -4.77 -3.70 -0.44
N PHE A 99 -4.84 -4.93 -0.96
CA PHE A 99 -4.42 -5.24 -2.32
C PHE A 99 -5.34 -4.60 -3.37
N ARG A 100 -6.66 -4.63 -3.17
CA ARG A 100 -7.61 -3.92 -4.03
C ARG A 100 -7.31 -2.43 -4.09
N MET A 101 -7.06 -1.82 -2.93
CA MET A 101 -6.62 -0.43 -2.85
C MET A 101 -5.31 -0.22 -3.63
N ALA A 102 -4.29 -1.06 -3.42
CA ALA A 102 -3.02 -0.97 -4.12
C ALA A 102 -3.17 -1.04 -5.65
N CYS A 103 -4.00 -1.96 -6.17
CA CYS A 103 -4.31 -2.05 -7.59
C CYS A 103 -5.04 -0.81 -8.11
N GLY A 104 -6.02 -0.31 -7.34
CA GLY A 104 -6.76 0.90 -7.70
C GLY A 104 -5.88 2.15 -7.76
N LEU A 105 -4.80 2.20 -6.96
CA LEU A 105 -3.81 3.29 -6.98
C LEU A 105 -2.93 3.23 -8.22
N ALA A 106 -2.30 2.09 -8.49
CA ALA A 106 -1.46 1.93 -9.67
C ALA A 106 -2.25 2.07 -10.98
N GLY A 107 -3.56 1.79 -10.95
CA GLY A 107 -4.46 1.96 -12.09
C GLY A 107 -5.10 3.34 -12.21
N ALA A 108 -4.82 4.27 -11.28
CA ALA A 108 -5.33 5.65 -11.36
C ALA A 108 -4.72 6.40 -12.55
N ASP A 109 -3.53 6.00 -12.97
CA ASP A 109 -2.82 6.43 -14.16
C ASP A 109 -2.40 5.21 -15.01
N THR A 110 -1.33 5.33 -15.79
CA THR A 110 -0.83 4.19 -16.58
C THR A 110 0.12 3.37 -15.73
N VAL A 111 -0.35 2.22 -15.24
CA VAL A 111 0.44 1.24 -14.48
C VAL A 111 1.82 1.07 -15.13
N SER A 112 2.85 1.50 -14.42
CA SER A 112 4.23 1.31 -14.84
C SER A 112 4.68 -0.14 -14.65
N GLU A 113 5.74 -0.57 -15.36
CA GLU A 113 6.31 -1.91 -15.17
C GLU A 113 6.72 -2.18 -13.71
N ARG A 114 7.15 -1.13 -12.98
CA ARG A 114 7.56 -1.24 -11.57
C ARG A 114 6.38 -1.46 -10.64
N GLU A 115 5.27 -0.75 -10.86
CA GLU A 115 4.05 -0.95 -10.07
C GLU A 115 3.45 -2.33 -10.35
N GLY A 116 3.43 -2.77 -11.60
CA GLY A 116 3.02 -4.13 -11.96
C GLY A 116 3.82 -5.20 -11.20
N ALA A 117 5.15 -5.09 -11.22
CA ALA A 117 6.02 -6.00 -10.48
C ALA A 117 5.80 -5.95 -8.96
N LEU A 118 5.60 -4.75 -8.39
CA LEU A 118 5.28 -4.59 -6.97
C LEU A 118 3.93 -5.26 -6.63
N LEU A 119 2.89 -5.04 -7.44
CA LEU A 119 1.57 -5.63 -7.23
C LEU A 119 1.63 -7.17 -7.29
N GLU A 120 2.38 -7.75 -8.22
CA GLU A 120 2.57 -9.20 -8.25
C GLU A 120 3.20 -9.73 -6.96
N ARG A 121 4.22 -9.04 -6.45
CA ARG A 121 4.85 -9.41 -5.17
C ARG A 121 3.92 -9.25 -3.98
N LEU A 122 3.09 -8.21 -3.95
CA LEU A 122 2.08 -8.03 -2.91
C LEU A 122 1.02 -9.12 -2.98
N ARG A 123 0.54 -9.48 -4.17
CA ARG A 123 -0.42 -10.59 -4.38
C ARG A 123 0.13 -11.89 -3.79
N ASP A 124 1.35 -12.26 -4.19
CA ASP A 124 1.98 -13.51 -3.77
C ASP A 124 2.29 -13.49 -2.26
N GLY A 125 2.81 -12.36 -1.76
CA GLY A 125 3.14 -12.16 -0.37
C GLY A 125 1.93 -12.14 0.57
N PHE A 126 0.78 -11.67 0.10
CA PHE A 126 -0.48 -11.68 0.84
C PHE A 126 -1.27 -12.97 0.69
N TRP A 127 -0.77 -13.92 -0.12
CA TRP A 127 -1.41 -15.18 -0.45
C TRP A 127 -2.79 -15.00 -1.06
N ILE A 128 -2.93 -14.04 -1.97
CA ILE A 128 -4.19 -13.75 -2.66
C ILE A 128 -4.32 -14.68 -3.85
N ASP A 129 -5.47 -15.37 -3.95
CA ASP A 129 -5.79 -16.25 -5.06
C ASP A 129 -5.74 -15.48 -6.40
N PRO A 130 -5.05 -15.98 -7.43
CA PRO A 130 -5.00 -15.36 -8.75
C PRO A 130 -6.38 -15.02 -9.35
N GLU A 131 -7.41 -15.84 -9.10
CA GLU A 131 -8.77 -15.58 -9.59
C GLU A 131 -9.42 -14.39 -8.84
N VAL A 132 -9.15 -14.26 -7.54
CA VAL A 132 -9.58 -13.08 -6.75
C VAL A 132 -8.84 -11.83 -7.24
N ALA A 133 -7.54 -11.92 -7.48
CA ALA A 133 -6.74 -10.81 -8.01
C ALA A 133 -7.21 -10.38 -9.40
N LYS A 134 -7.57 -11.33 -10.27
CA LYS A 134 -8.13 -11.05 -11.60
C LYS A 134 -9.49 -10.34 -11.52
N GLY A 135 -10.34 -10.72 -10.57
CA GLY A 135 -11.62 -10.03 -10.31
C GLY A 135 -11.44 -8.59 -9.81
N ILE A 136 -10.30 -8.28 -9.17
CA ILE A 136 -9.94 -6.92 -8.74
C ILE A 136 -9.43 -6.07 -9.91
N LEU A 137 -8.62 -6.64 -10.80
CA LEU A 137 -8.00 -5.94 -11.93
C LEU A 137 -8.90 -5.82 -13.17
N GLY A 138 -9.93 -6.68 -13.30
CA GLY A 138 -10.81 -6.77 -14.47
C GLY A 138 -12.22 -6.21 -14.27
N GLY A 139 -12.43 -5.41 -13.23
CA GLY A 139 -13.70 -4.73 -12.92
C GLY A 139 -13.82 -3.37 -13.58
#